data_AF-F5RAX2-F1
#
_entry.id   AF-F5RAX2-F1
#
_cell.length_a   1.000
_cell.length_b   1.000
_cell.length_c   1.000
_cell.angle_alpha   90.00
_cell.angle_beta   90.00
_cell.angle_gamma   90.00
#
_symmetry.space_group_name_H-M   'P 1'
#
loop_
_entity.id
_entity.type
_entity.pdbx_description
1 polymer ?
#
loop_
_entity_poly.entity_id
_entity_poly.type
_entity_poly.pdbx_seq_one_letter_code
_entity_poly.pdbx_strand_id
1 'polypeptide(L)'
;MNTRKSTVLSAFAPLALVALLHAGTAGAAAPAAFTGPDFSGTYDCTGQDHHEGPYTGTVTLERVAAQSTGAYGAYTFTLDVPGYGVYRGHAASHGRQMAIHFALPDQSTRDYGTGIARFERSRSGDWRFRKFYYEPEFKDGNHGFEDCVRRKRD
;
A
#
# COMPACT_ATOMS: atom_id res chain seq x y z
N MET A 1 -10.98 21.45 -92.51
CA MET A 1 -9.64 21.71 -91.92
C MET A 1 -9.82 22.17 -90.48
N ASN A 2 -8.91 21.72 -89.60
CA ASN A 2 -8.70 22.08 -88.19
C ASN A 2 -9.42 21.28 -87.08
N THR A 3 -8.89 20.08 -86.88
CA THR A 3 -8.49 19.37 -85.66
C THR A 3 -8.47 20.13 -84.31
N ARG A 4 -9.03 19.51 -83.25
CA ARG A 4 -8.40 19.20 -81.92
C ARG A 4 -9.46 18.60 -80.98
N LYS A 5 -9.36 17.31 -80.63
CA LYS A 5 -8.67 16.67 -79.50
C LYS A 5 -9.57 16.50 -78.25
N SER A 6 -9.77 15.22 -77.91
CA SER A 6 -10.49 14.65 -76.76
C SER A 6 -9.98 15.13 -75.40
N THR A 7 -10.89 15.18 -74.42
CA THR A 7 -10.54 14.88 -73.02
C THR A 7 -11.76 14.24 -72.35
N VAL A 8 -11.62 12.96 -72.02
CA VAL A 8 -12.59 12.19 -71.23
C VAL A 8 -12.37 12.56 -69.77
N LEU A 9 -13.37 13.17 -69.11
CA LEU A 9 -13.39 13.26 -67.65
C LEU A 9 -13.94 11.95 -67.09
N SER A 10 -13.09 11.18 -66.43
CA SER A 10 -13.49 10.13 -65.50
C SER A 10 -12.90 10.50 -64.15
N ALA A 11 -13.74 10.76 -63.16
CA ALA A 11 -13.31 10.83 -61.77
C ALA A 11 -14.42 10.43 -60.79
N PHE A 12 -14.34 9.17 -60.39
CA PHE A 12 -14.46 8.64 -59.02
C PHE A 12 -15.60 9.16 -58.13
N ALA A 13 -16.61 8.29 -57.96
CA ALA A 13 -17.51 8.28 -56.80
C ALA A 13 -16.70 7.95 -55.52
N PRO A 14 -16.92 8.65 -54.39
CA PRO A 14 -16.32 8.24 -53.13
C PRO A 14 -17.19 7.14 -52.53
N LEU A 15 -16.73 5.89 -52.58
CA LEU A 15 -17.19 4.87 -51.64
C LEU A 15 -16.66 5.29 -50.26
N ALA A 16 -17.55 5.83 -49.42
CA ALA A 16 -17.28 6.05 -48.01
C ALA A 16 -17.09 4.70 -47.31
N LEU A 17 -15.84 4.26 -47.20
CA LEU A 17 -15.45 3.10 -46.40
C LEU A 17 -15.50 3.50 -44.92
N VAL A 18 -16.67 3.35 -44.29
CA VAL A 18 -16.82 3.44 -42.84
C VAL A 18 -16.17 2.19 -42.23
N ALA A 19 -14.87 2.28 -41.96
CA ALA A 19 -14.18 1.27 -41.16
C ALA A 19 -14.69 1.38 -39.72
N LEU A 20 -15.59 0.46 -39.30
CA LEU A 20 -15.93 0.28 -37.90
C LEU A 20 -14.67 -0.15 -37.14
N LEU A 21 -14.00 0.82 -36.53
CA LEU A 21 -13.03 0.63 -35.46
C LEU A 21 -13.76 -0.04 -34.28
N HIS A 22 -13.83 -1.37 -34.29
CA HIS A 22 -14.09 -2.14 -33.09
C HIS A 22 -12.84 -2.02 -32.23
N ALA A 23 -12.73 -0.90 -31.51
CA ALA A 23 -11.84 -0.79 -30.37
C ALA A 23 -12.32 -1.84 -29.36
N GLY A 24 -11.72 -3.02 -29.42
CA GLY A 24 -11.93 -4.05 -28.41
C GLY A 24 -11.63 -3.42 -27.07
N THR A 25 -12.66 -3.29 -26.23
CA THR A 25 -12.47 -3.04 -24.81
C THR A 25 -11.76 -4.26 -24.27
N ALA A 26 -10.42 -4.26 -24.33
CA ALA A 26 -9.61 -5.17 -23.55
C ALA A 26 -10.00 -4.94 -22.09
N GLY A 27 -10.89 -5.78 -21.58
CA GLY A 27 -11.29 -5.74 -20.18
C GLY A 27 -10.03 -5.83 -19.35
N ALA A 28 -9.82 -4.87 -18.45
CA ALA A 28 -8.69 -4.90 -17.54
C ALA A 28 -8.67 -6.28 -16.85
N ALA A 29 -7.55 -6.99 -16.96
CA ALA A 29 -7.40 -8.28 -16.30
C ALA A 29 -7.66 -8.10 -14.80
N ALA A 30 -8.46 -8.99 -14.21
CA ALA A 30 -8.72 -8.95 -12.78
C ALA A 30 -7.39 -8.98 -12.01
N PRO A 31 -7.25 -8.19 -10.92
CA PRO A 31 -6.04 -8.21 -10.12
C PRO A 31 -5.75 -9.63 -9.63
N ALA A 32 -4.47 -10.02 -9.66
CA ALA A 32 -4.06 -11.36 -9.25
C ALA A 32 -4.44 -11.63 -7.79
N ALA A 33 -4.93 -12.83 -7.48
CA ALA A 33 -5.23 -13.21 -6.11
C ALA A 33 -3.99 -13.05 -5.21
N PHE A 34 -4.20 -12.62 -3.96
CA PHE A 34 -3.12 -12.46 -2.99
C PHE A 34 -2.50 -13.81 -2.60
N THR A 35 -1.18 -13.93 -2.73
CA THR A 35 -0.38 -15.12 -2.44
C THR A 35 0.71 -14.88 -1.41
N GLY A 36 0.84 -13.64 -0.91
CA GLY A 36 1.80 -13.29 0.13
C GLY A 36 1.41 -13.82 1.52
N PRO A 37 2.32 -13.73 2.51
CA PRO A 37 2.00 -14.07 3.88
C PRO A 37 0.94 -13.10 4.44
N ASP A 38 -0.04 -13.64 5.15
CA ASP A 38 -1.03 -12.82 5.86
C ASP A 38 -0.48 -12.42 7.23
N PHE A 39 -0.24 -11.12 7.41
CA PHE A 39 0.22 -10.50 8.65
C PHE A 39 -0.93 -9.92 9.49
N SER A 40 -2.19 -10.19 9.13
CA SER A 40 -3.33 -9.69 9.91
C SER A 40 -3.33 -10.26 11.33
N GLY A 41 -3.71 -9.42 12.29
CA GLY A 41 -3.83 -9.77 13.70
C GLY A 41 -3.52 -8.61 14.63
N THR A 42 -3.63 -8.91 15.93
CA THR A 42 -3.27 -8.01 17.01
C THR A 42 -1.92 -8.44 17.60
N TYR A 43 -1.06 -7.46 17.88
CA TYR A 43 0.30 -7.63 18.32
C TYR A 43 0.55 -6.84 19.59
N ASP A 44 1.16 -7.48 20.58
CA ASP A 44 1.69 -6.82 21.76
C ASP A 44 3.10 -6.34 21.46
N CYS A 45 3.35 -5.05 21.72
CA CYS A 45 4.58 -4.38 21.34
C CYS A 45 5.27 -3.75 22.55
N THR A 46 6.59 -3.84 22.57
CA THR A 46 7.47 -3.00 23.39
C THR A 46 8.26 -2.09 22.48
N GLY A 47 8.26 -0.80 22.79
CA GLY A 47 8.94 0.23 22.01
C GLY A 47 10.02 0.95 22.80
N GLN A 48 10.98 1.49 22.07
CA GLN A 48 11.96 2.45 22.57
C GLN A 48 11.97 3.66 21.64
N ASP A 49 11.45 4.75 22.15
CA ASP A 49 11.44 6.05 21.50
C ASP A 49 12.70 6.84 21.89
N HIS A 50 13.23 7.63 20.95
CA HIS A 50 14.41 8.46 21.20
C HIS A 50 14.10 9.63 22.15
N HIS A 51 12.91 10.24 22.06
CA HIS A 51 12.51 11.40 22.88
C HIS A 51 11.68 11.04 24.10
N GLU A 52 10.81 10.03 24.01
CA GLU A 52 9.85 9.65 25.06
C GLU A 52 10.34 8.46 25.90
N GLY A 53 11.36 7.73 25.43
CA GLY A 53 11.91 6.57 26.14
C GLY A 53 11.11 5.27 25.90
N PRO A 54 11.15 4.31 26.84
CA PRO A 54 10.48 3.02 26.66
C PRO A 54 8.94 3.15 26.77
N TYR A 55 8.23 2.42 25.93
CA TYR A 55 6.75 2.34 25.96
C TYR A 55 6.23 0.95 25.63
N THR A 56 4.94 0.74 25.86
CA THR A 56 4.21 -0.44 25.38
C THR A 56 3.09 0.00 24.46
N GLY A 57 2.71 -0.87 23.52
CA GLY A 57 1.62 -0.58 22.62
C GLY A 57 0.95 -1.83 22.08
N THR A 58 -0.22 -1.65 21.48
CA THR A 58 -0.95 -2.70 20.75
C THR A 58 -1.04 -2.31 19.29
N VAL A 59 -0.44 -3.10 18.40
CA VAL A 59 -0.60 -2.93 16.95
C VAL A 59 -1.71 -3.85 16.45
N THR A 60 -2.59 -3.30 15.60
CA THR A 60 -3.55 -4.09 14.81
C THR A 60 -3.28 -3.89 13.33
N LEU A 61 -3.14 -5.01 12.62
CA LEU A 61 -3.02 -5.07 11.17
C LEU A 61 -4.23 -5.82 10.60
N GLU A 62 -4.88 -5.24 9.60
CA GLU A 62 -5.96 -5.91 8.87
C GLU A 62 -5.70 -5.81 7.37
N ARG A 63 -5.61 -6.97 6.70
CA ARG A 63 -5.40 -7.00 5.25
C ARG A 63 -6.60 -6.41 4.52
N VAL A 64 -6.35 -5.43 3.66
CA VAL A 64 -7.31 -4.89 2.72
C VAL A 64 -7.34 -5.80 1.50
N ALA A 65 -8.23 -6.80 1.50
CA ALA A 65 -8.31 -7.82 0.45
C ALA A 65 -8.48 -7.23 -0.95
N ALA A 66 -9.31 -6.18 -1.09
CA ALA A 66 -9.56 -5.51 -2.36
C ALA A 66 -8.34 -4.79 -2.96
N GLN A 67 -7.32 -4.52 -2.14
CA GLN A 67 -6.10 -3.80 -2.54
C GLN A 67 -4.84 -4.67 -2.47
N SER A 68 -4.99 -5.95 -2.11
CA SER A 68 -3.90 -6.91 -2.03
C SER A 68 -3.87 -7.74 -3.32
N THR A 69 -2.71 -7.86 -3.95
CA THR A 69 -2.56 -8.49 -5.27
C THR A 69 -1.24 -9.23 -5.39
N GLY A 70 -1.29 -10.48 -5.87
CA GLY A 70 -0.11 -11.34 -5.98
C GLY A 70 0.70 -11.38 -4.68
N ALA A 71 2.00 -11.09 -4.74
CA ALA A 71 2.88 -11.09 -3.57
C ALA A 71 2.81 -9.82 -2.70
N TYR A 72 2.00 -8.83 -3.09
CA TYR A 72 1.89 -7.54 -2.42
C TYR A 72 0.64 -7.47 -1.54
N GLY A 73 0.83 -7.16 -0.27
CA GLY A 73 -0.26 -7.02 0.70
C GLY A 73 -0.48 -5.56 1.05
N ALA A 74 -1.74 -5.14 1.13
CA ALA A 74 -2.14 -3.83 1.65
C ALA A 74 -2.86 -4.03 2.99
N TYR A 75 -2.57 -3.17 3.97
CA TYR A 75 -3.10 -3.29 5.32
C TYR A 75 -3.57 -1.94 5.86
N THR A 76 -4.65 -1.94 6.65
CA THR A 76 -4.87 -0.89 7.65
C THR A 76 -3.90 -1.11 8.81
N PHE A 77 -3.48 -0.02 9.43
CA PHE A 77 -2.59 -0.04 10.59
C PHE A 77 -3.20 0.80 11.70
N THR A 78 -3.20 0.26 12.92
CA THR A 78 -3.49 1.01 14.14
C THR A 78 -2.45 0.64 15.20
N LEU A 79 -1.93 1.64 15.90
CA LEU A 79 -1.08 1.50 17.07
C LEU A 79 -1.73 2.27 18.22
N ASP A 80 -2.14 1.56 19.27
CA ASP A 80 -2.61 2.15 20.52
C ASP A 80 -1.47 2.13 21.55
N VAL A 81 -1.07 3.32 22.00
CA VAL A 81 -0.05 3.51 23.03
C VAL A 81 -0.73 4.14 24.26
N PRO A 82 -0.87 3.40 25.38
CA PRO A 82 -1.49 3.90 26.59
C PRO A 82 -0.83 5.19 27.08
N GLY A 83 -1.63 6.25 27.24
CA GLY A 83 -1.17 7.57 27.69
C GLY A 83 -0.72 8.52 26.57
N TYR A 84 -0.51 8.03 25.35
CA TYR A 84 -0.09 8.85 24.19
C TYR A 84 -1.19 8.98 23.15
N GLY A 85 -1.89 7.89 22.84
CA GLY A 85 -3.04 7.91 21.94
C GLY A 85 -3.04 6.77 20.93
N VAL A 86 -3.95 6.90 19.95
CA VAL A 86 -4.17 5.89 18.91
C VAL A 86 -3.71 6.42 17.57
N TYR A 87 -2.56 5.95 17.12
CA TYR A 87 -2.01 6.24 15.81
C TYR A 87 -2.72 5.40 14.76
N ARG A 88 -3.16 6.03 13.67
CA ARG A 88 -3.81 5.37 12.54
C ARG A 88 -2.95 5.50 11.31
N GLY A 89 -3.09 4.54 10.40
CA GLY A 89 -2.44 4.63 9.10
C GLY A 89 -2.67 3.41 8.23
N HIS A 90 -1.68 3.12 7.40
CA HIS A 90 -1.74 2.06 6.40
C HIS A 90 -0.36 1.48 6.16
N ALA A 91 -0.33 0.30 5.56
CA ALA A 91 0.91 -0.39 5.27
C ALA A 91 0.87 -1.17 3.96
N ALA A 92 2.05 -1.34 3.37
CA ALA A 92 2.27 -2.16 2.17
C ALA A 92 3.38 -3.17 2.45
N SER A 93 3.15 -4.43 2.10
CA SER A 93 4.11 -5.52 2.32
C SER A 93 4.52 -6.20 1.03
N HIS A 94 5.77 -6.66 0.99
CA HIS A 94 6.26 -7.60 0.00
C HIS A 94 7.17 -8.63 0.69
N GLY A 95 6.89 -9.92 0.50
CA GLY A 95 7.57 -10.99 1.22
C GLY A 95 7.39 -10.85 2.75
N ARG A 96 8.48 -10.63 3.48
CA ARG A 96 8.50 -10.45 4.95
C ARG A 96 8.86 -9.02 5.38
N GLN A 97 8.78 -8.07 4.47
CA GLN A 97 9.02 -6.65 4.73
C GLN A 97 7.71 -5.87 4.59
N MET A 98 7.58 -4.81 5.38
CA MET A 98 6.43 -3.92 5.34
C MET A 98 6.87 -2.49 5.54
N ALA A 99 6.37 -1.58 4.71
CA ALA A 99 6.43 -0.14 4.95
C ALA A 99 5.11 0.31 5.57
N ILE A 100 5.18 1.19 6.56
CA ILE A 100 4.05 1.58 7.42
C ILE A 100 4.04 3.10 7.52
N HIS A 101 2.90 3.74 7.27
CA HIS A 101 2.66 5.11 7.70
C HIS A 101 1.75 5.09 8.93
N PHE A 102 1.98 6.00 9.87
CA PHE A 102 1.19 6.13 11.10
C PHE A 102 1.17 7.58 11.58
N ALA A 103 0.05 8.01 12.16
CA ALA A 103 -0.15 9.38 12.63
C ALA A 103 -1.21 9.45 13.74
N LEU A 104 -1.04 10.34 14.71
CA LEU A 104 -2.15 10.72 15.59
C LEU A 104 -3.25 11.45 14.81
N PRO A 105 -4.54 11.33 15.17
CA PRO A 105 -5.58 12.11 14.52
C PRO A 105 -5.42 13.64 14.75
N ASP A 106 -4.99 14.03 15.95
CA ASP A 106 -4.58 15.41 16.22
C ASP A 106 -3.15 15.62 15.69
N GLN A 107 -2.99 16.64 14.85
CA GLN A 107 -1.74 16.96 14.17
C GLN A 107 -1.01 18.16 14.81
N SER A 108 -1.51 18.69 15.93
CA SER A 108 -0.91 19.82 16.65
C SER A 108 0.55 19.58 17.06
N THR A 109 0.89 18.35 17.39
CA THR A 109 2.26 17.91 17.74
C THR A 109 3.08 17.44 16.55
N ARG A 110 2.45 17.25 15.38
CA ARG A 110 3.05 16.65 14.18
C ARG A 110 3.66 15.27 14.46
N ASP A 111 2.96 14.52 15.30
CA ASP A 111 3.35 13.19 15.71
C ASP A 111 2.85 12.14 14.71
N TYR A 112 3.67 11.97 13.68
CA TYR A 112 3.45 11.03 12.59
C TYR A 112 4.79 10.63 11.96
N GLY A 113 4.81 9.46 11.34
CA GLY A 113 6.03 8.93 10.78
C GLY A 113 5.85 7.86 9.72
N THR A 114 6.99 7.34 9.32
CA THR A 114 7.10 6.17 8.45
C THR A 114 7.96 5.12 9.13
N GLY A 115 7.51 3.87 9.07
CA GLY A 115 8.23 2.73 9.59
C GLY A 115 8.53 1.69 8.52
N ILE A 116 9.62 0.95 8.74
CA ILE A 116 9.92 -0.30 8.04
C ILE A 116 9.93 -1.43 9.05
N ALA A 117 9.23 -2.51 8.75
CA ALA A 117 9.12 -3.68 9.61
C ALA A 117 9.61 -4.94 8.89
N ARG A 118 10.27 -5.81 9.66
CA ARG A 118 10.68 -7.15 9.22
C ARG A 118 9.96 -8.21 10.04
N PHE A 119 9.25 -9.10 9.35
CA PHE A 119 8.46 -10.18 9.95
C PHE A 119 9.23 -11.48 10.00
N GLU A 120 9.05 -12.21 11.09
CA GLU A 120 9.61 -13.54 11.31
C GLU A 120 8.62 -14.42 12.07
N ARG A 121 8.80 -15.73 12.00
CA ARG A 121 8.07 -16.67 12.85
C ARG A 121 8.81 -16.78 14.19
N SER A 122 8.07 -16.69 15.29
CA SER A 122 8.58 -17.03 16.62
C SER A 122 8.83 -18.53 16.73
N ARG A 123 9.45 -18.97 17.83
CA ARG A 123 9.61 -20.40 18.13
C ARG A 123 8.28 -21.14 18.26
N SER A 124 7.21 -20.45 18.66
CA SER A 124 5.85 -21.00 18.73
C SER A 124 5.12 -21.00 17.38
N GLY A 125 5.71 -20.46 16.32
CA GLY A 125 5.10 -20.34 14.99
C GLY A 125 4.24 -19.09 14.80
N ASP A 126 4.11 -18.24 15.81
CA ASP A 126 3.39 -16.97 15.72
C ASP A 126 4.19 -15.94 14.90
N TRP A 127 3.51 -14.97 14.28
CA TRP A 127 4.23 -13.86 13.66
C TRP A 127 4.80 -12.95 14.74
N ARG A 128 6.02 -12.49 14.53
CA ARG A 128 6.61 -11.35 15.22
C ARG A 128 7.19 -10.39 14.18
N PHE A 129 7.33 -9.13 14.54
CA PHE A 129 8.09 -8.19 13.73
C PHE A 129 8.91 -7.23 14.58
N ARG A 130 9.97 -6.70 13.99
CA ARG A 130 10.68 -5.52 14.49
C ARG A 130 10.44 -4.36 13.52
N LYS A 131 10.00 -3.21 14.03
CA LYS A 131 9.82 -1.96 13.28
C LYS A 131 10.93 -0.99 13.65
N PHE A 132 11.52 -0.32 12.66
CA PHE A 132 12.21 0.95 12.85
C PHE A 132 11.29 2.04 12.29
N TYR A 133 11.19 3.19 12.95
CA TYR A 133 10.43 4.33 12.44
C TYR A 133 11.20 5.64 12.54
N TYR A 134 10.80 6.59 11.70
CA TYR A 134 11.26 7.96 11.70
C TYR A 134 10.06 8.92 11.57
N GLU A 135 10.04 9.93 12.43
CA GLU A 135 9.02 10.97 12.54
C GLU A 135 9.73 12.31 12.32
N PRO A 136 9.72 12.86 11.10
CA PRO A 136 10.57 13.99 10.75
C PRO A 136 10.21 15.29 11.47
N GLU A 137 8.96 15.44 11.91
CA GLU A 137 8.44 16.71 12.42
C GLU A 137 8.05 16.66 13.90
N PHE A 138 8.06 15.49 14.52
CA PHE A 138 7.84 15.35 15.95
C PHE A 138 9.10 15.77 16.71
N LYS A 139 8.99 16.82 17.53
CA LYS A 139 10.08 17.35 18.37
C LYS A 139 11.40 17.60 17.61
N ASP A 140 11.31 18.21 16.42
CA ASP A 140 12.45 18.48 15.52
C ASP A 140 13.16 17.22 14.97
N GLY A 141 12.45 16.09 14.99
CA GLY A 141 12.87 14.82 14.44
C GLY A 141 12.98 13.74 15.50
N ASN A 142 12.24 12.65 15.34
CA ASN A 142 12.23 11.52 16.26
C ASN A 142 12.37 10.19 15.53
N HIS A 143 12.78 9.15 16.25
CA HIS A 143 12.86 7.79 15.73
C HIS A 143 12.80 6.79 16.88
N GLY A 144 12.56 5.54 16.54
CA GLY A 144 12.58 4.47 17.53
C GLY A 144 12.47 3.10 16.91
N PHE A 145 12.40 2.13 17.81
CA PHE A 145 12.19 0.73 17.46
C PHE A 145 11.00 0.17 18.22
N GLU A 146 10.30 -0.78 17.60
CA GLU A 146 9.31 -1.62 18.25
C GLU A 146 9.61 -3.09 17.99
N ASP A 147 9.47 -3.91 19.01
CA ASP A 147 9.41 -5.37 18.89
C ASP A 147 8.01 -5.83 19.25
N CYS A 148 7.36 -6.53 18.31
CA CYS A 148 5.95 -6.89 18.38
C CYS A 148 5.74 -8.38 18.18
N VAL A 149 4.90 -8.99 19.01
CA VAL A 149 4.55 -10.42 18.95
C VAL A 149 3.04 -10.56 18.77
N ARG A 150 2.61 -11.35 17.79
CA ARG A 150 1.20 -11.57 17.53
C ARG A 150 0.57 -12.35 18.69
N ARG A 151 -0.57 -11.87 19.17
CA ARG A 151 -1.41 -12.62 20.11
C ARG A 151 -1.84 -13.93 19.47
N LYS A 152 -1.93 -14.99 20.28
CA LYS A 152 -2.57 -16.22 19.83
C LYS A 152 -4.04 -15.91 19.56
N ARG A 153 -4.59 -16.52 18.51
CA ARG A 153 -6.04 -16.55 18.34
C ARG A 153 -6.57 -17.57 19.35
N ASP A 154 -7.48 -17.12 20.20
CA ASP A 154 -8.27 -17.99 21.07
C ASP A 154 -9.23 -18.87 20.24
#